data_AF-A0A9E5G135-F1
#
_entry.id   AF-A0A9E5G135-F1
#
_cell.length_a   1.000
_cell.length_b   1.000
_cell.length_c   1.000
_cell.angle_alpha   90.00
_cell.angle_beta   90.00
_cell.angle_gamma   90.00
#
_symmetry.space_group_name_H-M   'P 1'
#
loop_
_entity.id
_entity.type
_entity.pdbx_description
1 polymer ?
#
loop_
_entity_poly.entity_id
_entity_poly.type
_entity_poly.pdbx_seq_one_letter_code
_entity_poly.pdbx_strand_id
1 'polypeptide(L)'
;MIDGSFVIAGAVTGCVVGLTGVGGGALMTPILILLFGISPATAVATDLWFAPLTKLAAVAIHQRGGNVDWQVVRRLWMGSIPVAIAVVVLMAVGMRLERIEWLTKAIGVVVAVTAV
;
A
#
# COMPACT_ATOMS: atom_id res chain seq x y z
N MET A 1 -14.39 -20.11 9.03
CA MET A 1 -13.24 -21.03 9.00
C MET A 1 -12.10 -20.24 8.39
N ILE A 2 -10.98 -20.08 9.10
CA ILE A 2 -9.84 -19.32 8.59
C ILE A 2 -9.10 -20.29 7.66
N ASP A 3 -9.21 -20.10 6.35
CA ASP A 3 -8.55 -21.00 5.40
C ASP A 3 -7.03 -20.84 5.53
N GLY A 4 -6.34 -21.90 5.96
CA GLY A 4 -4.89 -21.88 6.23
C GLY A 4 -4.05 -21.42 5.05
N SER A 5 -4.57 -21.54 3.83
CA SER A 5 -3.96 -21.03 2.60
C SER A 5 -3.74 -19.51 2.63
N PHE A 6 -4.66 -18.71 3.18
CA PHE A 6 -4.50 -17.26 3.29
C PHE A 6 -3.44 -16.88 4.32
N VAL A 7 -3.30 -17.67 5.40
CA VAL A 7 -2.30 -17.43 6.44
C VAL A 7 -0.90 -17.64 5.87
N ILE A 8 -0.68 -18.73 5.13
CA ILE A 8 0.61 -19.04 4.49
C ILE A 8 0.93 -18.00 3.42
N ALA A 9 -0.05 -17.65 2.57
CA ALA A 9 0.15 -16.62 1.55
C ALA A 9 0.48 -15.25 2.16
N GLY A 10 -0.20 -14.87 3.25
CA GLY A 10 0.09 -13.64 3.98
C GLY A 10 1.47 -13.65 4.63
N ALA A 11 1.90 -14.79 5.19
CA ALA A 11 3.23 -14.93 5.80
C ALA A 11 4.37 -14.84 4.77
N VAL A 12 4.24 -15.53 3.64
CA VAL A 12 5.24 -15.49 2.56
C VAL A 12 5.31 -14.10 1.95
N THR A 13 4.16 -13.50 1.65
CA THR A 13 4.10 -12.14 1.08
C THR A 13 4.68 -11.12 2.05
N GLY A 14 4.35 -11.21 3.35
CA GLY A 14 4.91 -10.34 4.39
C GLY A 14 6.43 -10.50 4.53
N CYS A 15 6.96 -11.70 4.40
CA CYS A 15 8.40 -11.97 4.43
C CYS A 15 9.11 -11.33 3.23
N VAL A 16 8.60 -11.55 2.01
CA VAL A 16 9.18 -10.98 0.78
C VAL A 16 9.13 -9.45 0.78
N VAL A 17 8.00 -8.87 1.19
CA VAL A 17 7.84 -7.41 1.31
C VAL A 17 8.76 -6.84 2.39
N GLY A 18 8.90 -7.52 3.53
CA GLY A 18 9.78 -7.12 4.61
C GLY A 18 11.26 -7.14 4.21
N LEU A 19 11.67 -8.13 3.42
CA LEU A 19 13.04 -8.26 2.88
C LEU A 19 13.33 -7.23 1.77
N THR A 20 12.36 -6.94 0.91
CA THR A 20 12.56 -6.03 -0.24
C THR A 20 12.43 -4.55 0.14
N GLY A 21 11.69 -4.22 1.21
CA GLY A 21 11.51 -2.83 1.64
C GLY A 21 10.71 -1.95 0.68
N VAL A 22 10.21 -2.51 -0.44
CA VAL A 22 9.49 -1.79 -1.51
C VAL A 22 8.08 -1.33 -1.07
N GLY A 23 7.60 -1.79 0.09
CA GLY A 23 6.28 -1.45 0.62
C GLY A 23 5.18 -2.33 0.02
N GLY A 24 4.26 -2.80 0.86
CA GLY A 24 3.27 -3.82 0.51
C GLY A 24 2.50 -3.58 -0.79
N GLY A 25 2.21 -2.32 -1.14
CA GLY A 25 1.27 -2.04 -2.23
C GLY A 25 1.71 -2.32 -3.64
N ALA A 26 3.01 -2.39 -3.91
CA ALA A 26 3.51 -2.79 -5.22
C ALA A 26 3.34 -4.29 -5.47
N LEU A 27 3.40 -5.13 -4.42
CA LEU A 27 3.41 -6.59 -4.52
C LEU A 27 2.11 -7.25 -4.04
N MET A 28 1.51 -6.76 -2.96
CA MET A 28 0.31 -7.36 -2.36
C MET A 28 -0.94 -7.15 -3.22
N THR A 29 -1.08 -5.98 -3.84
CA THR A 29 -2.17 -5.67 -4.78
C THR A 29 -2.22 -6.64 -5.96
N PRO A 30 -1.13 -6.87 -6.72
CA PRO A 30 -1.16 -7.84 -7.82
C PRO A 30 -1.25 -9.29 -7.34
N ILE A 31 -0.64 -9.67 -6.21
CA ILE A 31 -0.77 -11.04 -5.69
C ILE A 31 -2.24 -11.36 -5.33
N LEU A 32 -2.96 -10.45 -4.69
CA LEU A 32 -4.36 -10.66 -4.33
C LEU A 32 -5.31 -10.64 -5.55
N ILE A 33 -5.02 -9.83 -6.56
CA ILE A 33 -5.83 -9.74 -7.77
C ILE A 33 -5.55 -10.92 -8.71
N LEU A 34 -4.27 -11.22 -9.00
CA LEU A 34 -3.86 -12.22 -9.98
C LEU A 34 -3.92 -13.66 -9.42
N LEU A 35 -3.61 -13.86 -8.14
CA LEU A 35 -3.53 -15.20 -7.54
C LEU A 35 -4.83 -15.62 -6.84
N PHE A 36 -5.56 -14.67 -6.25
CA PHE A 36 -6.76 -14.94 -5.47
C PHE A 36 -8.07 -14.44 -6.10
N GLY A 37 -8.01 -13.71 -7.23
CA GLY A 37 -9.20 -13.28 -7.97
C GLY A 37 -10.12 -12.33 -7.21
N ILE A 38 -9.59 -11.64 -6.17
CA ILE A 38 -10.37 -10.75 -5.31
C ILE A 38 -10.64 -9.44 -6.05
N SER A 39 -11.80 -8.82 -5.79
CA SER A 39 -12.16 -7.52 -6.37
C SER A 39 -11.02 -6.49 -6.18
N PRO A 40 -10.58 -5.78 -7.23
CA PRO A 40 -9.47 -4.82 -7.15
C PRO A 40 -9.68 -3.75 -6.08
N ALA A 41 -10.93 -3.31 -5.90
CA ALA A 41 -11.28 -2.32 -4.89
C ALA A 41 -11.03 -2.84 -3.46
N THR A 42 -11.34 -4.12 -3.20
CA THR A 42 -11.11 -4.76 -1.90
C THR A 42 -9.62 -5.00 -1.68
N ALA A 43 -8.91 -5.47 -2.70
CA ALA A 43 -7.46 -5.73 -2.61
C ALA A 43 -6.66 -4.47 -2.29
N VAL A 44 -6.96 -3.35 -2.98
CA VAL A 44 -6.30 -2.06 -2.73
C VAL A 44 -6.62 -1.52 -1.34
N ALA A 45 -7.87 -1.68 -0.87
CA ALA A 45 -8.25 -1.25 0.48
C ALA A 45 -7.51 -2.05 1.57
N THR A 46 -7.39 -3.37 1.42
CA THR A 46 -6.66 -4.23 2.37
C THR A 46 -5.16 -3.93 2.37
N ASP A 47 -4.57 -3.71 1.20
CA ASP A 47 -3.15 -3.33 1.11
C ASP A 47 -2.86 -1.97 1.76
N LEU A 48 -3.74 -0.99 1.56
CA LEU A 48 -3.59 0.34 2.16
C LEU A 48 -3.55 0.29 3.70
N TRP A 49 -4.23 -0.68 4.31
CA TRP A 49 -4.14 -0.95 5.76
C TRP A 49 -2.85 -1.70 6.15
N PHE A 50 -2.38 -2.61 5.30
CA PHE A 50 -1.20 -3.43 5.57
C PHE A 50 0.12 -2.65 5.45
N ALA A 51 0.22 -1.77 4.45
CA ALA A 51 1.41 -0.96 4.20
C ALA A 51 1.86 -0.06 5.38
N PRO A 52 1.00 0.67 6.09
CA PRO A 52 1.41 1.46 7.26
C PRO A 52 1.78 0.57 8.44
N LEU A 53 1.06 -0.53 8.69
CA LEU A 53 1.37 -1.44 9.80
C LEU A 53 2.76 -2.07 9.67
N THR A 54 3.10 -2.53 8.47
CA THR A 54 4.44 -3.07 8.18
C THR A 54 5.53 -2.00 8.29
N LYS A 55 5.26 -0.77 7.82
CA LYS A 55 6.19 0.36 7.98
C LYS A 55 6.41 0.73 9.45
N LEU A 56 5.38 0.71 10.30
CA LEU A 56 5.52 0.96 11.73
C LEU A 56 6.41 -0.09 12.40
N ALA A 57 6.21 -1.37 12.06
CA ALA A 57 7.07 -2.46 12.54
C ALA A 57 8.51 -2.30 12.05
N ALA A 58 8.70 -1.95 10.77
CA ALA A 58 10.02 -1.74 10.18
C ALA A 58 10.78 -0.56 10.81
N VAL A 59 10.08 0.55 11.10
CA VAL A 59 10.63 1.72 11.79
C VAL A 59 11.05 1.33 13.22
N ALA A 60 10.25 0.56 13.96
CA ALA A 60 10.62 0.12 15.31
C ALA A 60 11.91 -0.72 15.32
N ILE A 61 12.12 -1.54 14.28
CA ILE A 61 13.32 -2.36 14.13
C ILE A 61 14.53 -1.51 13.68
N HIS A 62 14.35 -0.62 12.70
CA HIS A 62 15.44 0.20 12.15
C HIS A 62 15.86 1.37 13.04
N GLN A 63 14.96 1.87 13.90
CA GLN A 63 15.32 2.90 14.88
C GLN A 63 16.37 2.41 15.89
N ARG A 64 16.38 1.11 16.22
CA ARG A 64 17.40 0.54 17.10
C ARG A 64 18.80 0.52 16.50
N GLY A 65 18.92 0.64 15.17
CA GLY A 65 20.20 0.70 14.45
C GLY A 65 20.73 2.12 14.20
N GLY A 66 20.05 3.18 14.65
CA GLY A 66 20.53 4.57 14.50
C GLY A 66 20.50 5.15 13.07
N ASN A 67 20.09 4.38 12.05
CA ASN A 67 20.12 4.76 10.64
C ASN A 67 18.88 5.56 10.17
N VAL A 68 18.09 6.14 11.08
CA VAL A 68 16.89 6.91 10.71
C VAL A 68 17.23 8.39 10.62
N ASP A 69 17.35 8.89 9.39
CA ASP A 69 17.48 10.33 9.13
C ASP A 69 16.12 11.03 9.32
N TRP A 70 15.92 11.58 10.51
CA TRP A 70 14.72 12.31 10.88
C TRP A 70 14.50 13.60 10.07
N GLN A 71 15.54 14.16 9.45
CA GLN A 71 15.40 15.34 8.59
C GLN A 71 14.68 14.97 7.29
N VAL A 72 15.01 13.82 6.70
CA VAL A 72 14.32 13.30 5.50
C VAL A 72 12.88 12.93 5.83
N VAL A 73 12.64 12.25 6.95
CA VAL A 73 11.28 11.89 7.41
C VAL A 73 10.40 13.14 7.54
N ARG A 74 10.91 14.19 8.20
CA ARG A 74 10.16 15.44 8.39
C ARG A 74 9.84 16.13 7.06
N ARG A 75 10.79 16.17 6.11
CA ARG A 75 10.55 16.71 4.76
C ARG A 75 9.47 15.93 4.02
N LEU A 76 9.48 14.60 4.12
CA LEU A 76 8.48 13.74 3.49
C LEU A 76 7.09 13.94 4.12
N TRP A 77 7.02 14.05 5.45
CA TRP A 77 5.77 14.26 6.18
C TRP A 77 5.12 15.59 5.84
N MET A 78 5.92 16.66 5.70
CA MET A 78 5.40 17.98 5.30
C MET A 78 4.80 17.99 3.89
N GLY A 79 5.23 17.09 3.00
CA GLY A 79 4.58 16.93 1.69
C GLY A 79 3.37 15.99 1.74
N SER A 80 3.53 14.81 2.34
CA SER A 80 2.52 13.74 2.25
C SER A 80 1.30 13.98 3.14
N ILE A 81 1.47 14.52 4.35
CA ILE A 81 0.36 14.69 5.31
C ILE A 81 -0.62 15.76 4.82
N PRO A 82 -0.19 16.96 4.39
CA PRO A 82 -1.12 17.99 3.91
C PRO A 82 -1.88 17.55 2.66
N VAL A 83 -1.22 16.84 1.74
CA VAL A 83 -1.85 16.32 0.52
C VAL A 83 -2.89 15.25 0.87
N ALA A 84 -2.57 14.32 1.78
CA ALA A 84 -3.52 13.30 2.22
C ALA A 84 -4.77 13.93 2.87
N ILE A 85 -4.58 14.90 3.76
CA ILE A 85 -5.68 15.64 4.40
C ILE A 85 -6.49 16.39 3.34
N ALA A 86 -5.84 17.11 2.43
CA ALA A 86 -6.50 17.86 1.39
C ALA A 86 -7.39 16.96 0.52
N VAL A 87 -6.90 15.79 0.08
CA VAL A 87 -7.67 14.81 -0.70
C VAL A 87 -8.88 14.27 0.09
N VAL A 88 -8.71 13.94 1.37
CA VAL A 88 -9.81 13.46 2.22
C VAL A 88 -10.88 14.54 2.41
N VAL A 89 -10.47 15.79 2.66
CA VAL A 89 -11.39 16.93 2.78
C VAL A 89 -12.11 17.18 1.46
N LEU A 90 -11.39 17.10 0.33
CA LEU A 90 -11.96 17.28 -1.01
C LEU A 90 -13.07 16.27 -1.30
N MET A 91 -12.84 15.00 -0.95
CA MET A 91 -13.82 13.93 -1.04
C MET A 91 -15.00 14.16 -0.08
N ALA A 92 -14.74 14.62 1.15
CA ALA A 92 -15.75 14.88 2.16
C ALA A 92 -16.69 16.05 1.81
N VAL A 93 -16.19 17.05 1.08
CA VAL A 93 -16.97 18.21 0.58
C VAL A 93 -17.89 17.81 -0.59
N GLY A 94 -17.87 16.54 -1.02
CA GLY A 94 -18.81 16.02 -2.02
C GLY A 94 -18.31 16.14 -3.46
N MET A 95 -17.06 16.55 -3.68
CA MET A 95 -16.42 16.43 -4.99
C MET A 95 -16.11 14.96 -5.26
N ARG A 96 -17.10 14.24 -5.81
CA ARG A 96 -16.87 12.95 -6.45
C ARG A 96 -16.04 13.23 -7.70
N LEU A 97 -14.75 12.89 -7.64
CA LEU A 97 -13.94 12.71 -8.84
C LEU A 97 -14.73 11.74 -9.74
N GLU A 98 -15.20 12.22 -10.89
CA GLU A 98 -15.83 11.33 -11.85
C GLU A 98 -14.87 10.18 -12.11
N ARG A 99 -15.39 8.94 -12.01
CA ARG A 99 -14.58 7.75 -12.25
C ARG A 99 -14.26 7.72 -13.74
N ILE A 100 -13.15 8.36 -14.11
CA ILE A 100 -12.73 8.40 -15.49
C ILE A 100 -12.23 7.01 -15.85
N GLU A 101 -12.98 6.29 -16.70
CA GLU A 101 -12.67 4.89 -17.05
C GLU A 101 -11.24 4.72 -17.60
N TRP A 102 -10.71 5.73 -18.29
CA TRP A 102 -9.33 5.71 -18.78
C TRP A 102 -8.31 5.72 -17.63
N LEU A 103 -8.60 6.40 -16.52
CA LEU A 103 -7.72 6.47 -15.35
C LEU A 103 -7.71 5.12 -14.62
N THR A 104 -8.86 4.48 -14.46
CA THR A 104 -8.95 3.14 -13.88
C THR A 104 -8.22 2.11 -14.75
N LYS A 105 -8.35 2.18 -16.07
CA LYS A 105 -7.59 1.34 -17.01
C LYS A 105 -6.09 1.62 -16.93
N ALA A 106 -5.68 2.88 -16.88
CA ALA A 106 -4.26 3.27 -16.80
C ALA A 106 -3.61 2.79 -15.49
N ILE A 107 -4.26 2.99 -14.34
CA ILE A 107 -3.77 2.48 -13.05
C ILE A 107 -3.72 0.94 -13.07
N GLY A 108 -4.72 0.28 -13.64
CA GLY A 108 -4.71 -1.18 -13.81
C GLY A 108 -3.53 -1.68 -14.64
N VAL A 109 -3.22 -1.02 -15.76
CA VAL A 109 -2.07 -1.34 -16.60
C VAL A 109 -0.75 -1.07 -15.87
N VAL A 110 -0.61 0.08 -15.20
CA VAL A 110 0.60 0.41 -14.45
C VAL A 110 0.85 -0.61 -13.35
N VAL A 111 -0.17 -0.95 -12.55
CA VAL A 111 -0.06 -1.98 -11.50
C VAL A 111 0.34 -3.32 -12.10
N ALA A 112 -0.26 -3.73 -13.21
CA ALA A 112 0.08 -4.99 -13.88
C ALA A 112 1.53 -5.00 -14.41
N VAL A 113 2.04 -3.86 -14.92
CA VAL A 113 3.41 -3.73 -15.41
C VAL A 113 4.42 -3.71 -14.25
N THR A 114 4.10 -3.02 -13.14
CA THR A 114 4.95 -3.00 -11.94
C THR A 114 4.91 -4.28 -11.11
N ALA A 115 3.93 -5.15 -11.38
CA ALA A 115 3.80 -6.46 -10.72
C ALA A 115 4.76 -7.52 -11.25
N VAL A 116 5.48 -7.23 -12.34
CA VAL A 116 6.50 -8.07 -12.97
C VAL A 116 7.87 -7.52 -12.64
#